data_AF-A0A3C2C569-F1
#
_entry.id   AF-A0A3C2C569-F1
#
_cell.length_a   1.000
_cell.length_b   1.000
_cell.length_c   1.000
_cell.angle_alpha   90.00
_cell.angle_beta   90.00
_cell.angle_gamma   90.00
#
_symmetry.space_group_name_H-M   'P 1'
#
loop_
_entity.id
_entity.type
_entity.pdbx_description
1 polymer ?
#
loop_
_entity_poly.entity_id
_entity_poly.type
_entity_poly.pdbx_seq_one_letter_code
_entity_poly.pdbx_strand_id
1 'polypeptide(L)'
;MTSTKEPDMSKKRRSFPVELKQYVVREIETGALSLSGAARKYEVSATAIIRWRDKFRAGELTDNPSAREKALEKEVRGLKEKVGDLTMQIDLLKKMEIYEQRLKKLNSCAITGLNWEQFRKGVK
;
A
#
# COMPACT_ATOMS: atom_id res chain seq x y z
N MET A 1 -7.16 49.81 -12.52
CA MET A 1 -7.53 48.75 -13.48
C MET A 1 -6.97 47.42 -12.97
N THR A 2 -7.67 46.76 -12.05
CA THR A 2 -7.26 45.46 -11.50
C THR A 2 -7.91 44.37 -12.34
N SER A 3 -7.12 43.79 -13.25
CA SER A 3 -7.54 42.66 -14.09
C SER A 3 -7.59 41.40 -13.23
N THR A 4 -8.81 41.01 -12.87
CA THR A 4 -9.13 39.72 -12.24
C THR A 4 -8.79 38.60 -13.22
N LYS A 5 -7.73 37.82 -12.93
CA LYS A 5 -7.49 36.56 -13.64
C LYS A 5 -8.54 35.54 -13.18
N GLU A 6 -9.42 35.15 -14.10
CA GLU A 6 -10.36 34.05 -13.92
C GLU A 6 -9.62 32.71 -13.73
N PRO A 7 -10.16 31.78 -12.92
CA PRO A 7 -9.54 30.47 -12.71
C PRO A 7 -9.63 29.62 -13.98
N ASP A 8 -8.49 29.11 -14.44
CA ASP A 8 -8.39 28.12 -15.52
C ASP A 8 -9.15 26.85 -15.13
N MET A 9 -10.35 26.70 -15.70
CA MET A 9 -11.20 25.52 -15.56
C MET A 9 -10.55 24.34 -16.27
N SER A 10 -9.62 23.68 -15.56
CA SER A 10 -8.94 22.46 -15.98
C SER A 10 -9.92 21.47 -16.64
N LYS A 11 -9.80 21.32 -17.96
CA LYS A 11 -10.60 20.38 -18.76
C LYS A 11 -10.52 19.00 -18.13
N LYS A 12 -11.63 18.52 -17.56
CA LYS A 12 -11.76 17.17 -17.00
C LYS A 12 -11.36 16.18 -18.09
N ARG A 13 -10.20 15.54 -17.93
CA ARG A 13 -9.67 14.58 -18.90
C ARG A 13 -10.65 13.42 -18.99
N ARG A 14 -11.19 13.17 -20.18
CA ARG A 14 -12.04 12.00 -20.42
C ARG A 14 -11.23 10.75 -20.08
N SER A 15 -11.73 9.95 -19.14
CA SER A 15 -11.17 8.64 -18.82
C SER A 15 -12.03 7.57 -19.45
N PHE A 16 -11.40 6.55 -20.02
CA PHE A 16 -12.07 5.40 -20.60
C PHE A 16 -11.80 4.18 -19.72
N PRO A 17 -12.80 3.32 -19.46
CA PRO A 17 -12.60 2.08 -18.72
C PRO A 17 -11.67 1.16 -19.49
N VAL A 18 -10.89 0.35 -18.77
CA VAL A 18 -9.89 -0.56 -19.37
C VAL A 18 -10.53 -1.57 -20.29
N GLU A 19 -11.69 -2.09 -19.93
CA GLU A 19 -12.45 -3.05 -20.73
C GLU A 19 -12.74 -2.51 -22.14
N LEU A 20 -13.18 -1.25 -22.22
CA LEU A 20 -13.41 -0.59 -23.50
C LEU A 20 -12.10 -0.44 -24.29
N LYS A 21 -11.00 -0.03 -23.64
CA LYS A 21 -9.70 0.08 -24.31
C LYS A 21 -9.26 -1.27 -24.88
N GLN A 22 -9.39 -2.35 -24.11
CA GLN A 22 -9.03 -3.69 -24.52
C GLN A 22 -9.91 -4.19 -25.67
N TYR A 23 -11.23 -3.94 -25.61
CA TYR A 23 -12.16 -4.31 -26.68
C TYR A 23 -11.82 -3.60 -27.99
N VAL A 24 -11.61 -2.28 -27.94
CA VAL A 24 -11.24 -1.47 -29.11
C VAL A 24 -9.91 -1.93 -29.73
N VAL A 25 -8.88 -2.16 -28.90
CA VAL A 25 -7.59 -2.64 -29.40
C VAL A 25 -7.72 -4.04 -30.00
N ARG A 26 -8.53 -4.92 -29.41
CA ARG A 26 -8.76 -6.28 -29.94
C ARG A 26 -9.46 -6.26 -31.29
N GLU A 27 -10.48 -5.42 -31.48
CA GLU A 27 -11.13 -5.26 -32.80
C GLU A 27 -10.15 -4.77 -33.87
N ILE A 28 -9.16 -3.96 -33.48
CA ILE A 28 -8.13 -3.46 -34.41
C ILE A 28 -7.08 -4.54 -34.71
N GLU A 29 -6.59 -5.26 -33.70
CA GLU A 29 -5.59 -6.34 -33.89
C GLU A 29 -6.16 -7.55 -34.65
N THR A 30 -7.47 -7.80 -34.54
CA THR A 30 -8.17 -8.82 -35.33
C THR A 30 -8.52 -8.37 -36.75
N GLY A 31 -8.30 -7.10 -37.08
CA GLY A 31 -8.64 -6.52 -38.39
C GLY A 31 -10.13 -6.24 -38.61
N ALA A 32 -10.98 -6.46 -37.59
CA ALA A 32 -12.42 -6.21 -37.68
C ALA A 32 -12.76 -4.73 -37.86
N LEU A 33 -11.95 -3.84 -37.28
CA LEU A 33 -12.06 -2.40 -37.46
C LEU A 33 -10.72 -1.76 -37.83
N SER A 34 -10.75 -0.80 -38.75
CA SER A 34 -9.61 0.08 -39.01
C SER A 34 -9.46 1.11 -37.87
N LEU A 35 -8.26 1.65 -37.69
CA LEU A 35 -7.96 2.63 -36.65
C LEU A 35 -8.85 3.89 -36.78
N SER A 36 -9.09 4.35 -38.01
CA SER A 36 -10.00 5.46 -38.31
C SER A 36 -11.47 5.11 -38.07
N GLY A 37 -11.87 3.86 -38.37
CA GLY A 37 -13.21 3.36 -38.08
C GLY A 37 -13.48 3.30 -36.57
N ALA A 38 -12.49 2.85 -35.79
CA ALA A 38 -12.58 2.78 -34.35
C ALA A 38 -12.63 4.17 -33.71
N ALA A 39 -11.83 5.11 -34.21
CA ALA A 39 -11.85 6.50 -33.76
C ALA A 39 -13.24 7.15 -33.92
N ARG A 40 -13.91 6.88 -35.05
CA ARG A 40 -15.26 7.40 -35.32
C ARG A 40 -16.33 6.66 -34.50
N LYS A 41 -16.31 5.32 -34.47
CA LYS A 41 -17.32 4.49 -33.80
C LYS A 41 -17.35 4.72 -32.29
N TYR A 42 -16.19 4.88 -31.67
CA TYR A 42 -16.07 5.01 -30.21
C TYR A 42 -15.83 6.47 -29.76
N GLU A 43 -15.83 7.43 -30.69
CA GLU A 43 -15.53 8.85 -30.44
C GLU A 43 -14.21 9.09 -29.67
N VAL A 44 -13.20 8.27 -29.97
CA VAL A 44 -11.88 8.34 -29.36
C VAL A 44 -10.89 8.90 -30.38
N SER A 45 -9.95 9.73 -29.93
CA SER A 45 -8.88 10.19 -30.83
C SER A 45 -8.00 9.03 -31.30
N ALA A 46 -7.61 9.04 -32.58
CA ALA A 46 -6.70 8.06 -33.15
C ALA A 46 -5.39 7.94 -32.34
N THR A 47 -4.87 9.06 -31.84
CA THR A 47 -3.68 9.09 -30.97
C THR A 47 -3.88 8.35 -29.65
N ALA A 48 -5.06 8.43 -29.03
CA ALA A 48 -5.34 7.68 -27.81
C ALA A 48 -5.42 6.17 -28.09
N ILE A 49 -6.03 5.78 -29.21
CA ILE A 49 -6.11 4.39 -29.66
C ILE A 49 -4.71 3.82 -29.94
N ILE A 50 -3.83 4.57 -30.60
CA ILE A 50 -2.42 4.17 -30.83
C ILE A 50 -1.72 3.89 -29.49
N ARG A 51 -1.85 4.81 -28.52
CA ARG A 51 -1.28 4.62 -27.17
C ARG A 51 -1.84 3.39 -26.46
N TRP A 52 -3.13 3.08 -26.62
CA TRP A 52 -3.71 1.87 -26.04
C TRP A 52 -3.15 0.61 -26.69
N ARG A 53 -2.96 0.63 -28.01
CA ARG A 53 -2.36 -0.48 -28.76
C ARG A 53 -0.92 -0.74 -28.33
N ASP A 54 -0.12 0.31 -28.18
CA ASP A 54 1.27 0.19 -27.74
C ASP A 54 1.35 -0.40 -26.33
N LYS A 55 0.50 0.08 -25.41
CA LYS A 55 0.38 -0.48 -24.06
C LYS A 55 -0.13 -1.92 -24.04
N PHE A 56 -1.07 -2.26 -24.92
CA PHE A 56 -1.60 -3.62 -25.02
C PHE A 56 -0.51 -4.60 -25.48
N ARG A 57 0.30 -4.22 -26.47
CA ARG A 57 1.44 -5.01 -26.95
C ARG A 57 2.54 -5.16 -25.90
N ALA A 58 2.71 -4.17 -25.03
CA ALA A 58 3.61 -4.22 -23.88
C ALA A 58 3.06 -5.00 -22.68
N GLY A 59 1.79 -5.41 -22.69
CA GLY A 59 1.12 -6.02 -21.53
C GLY A 59 0.77 -5.04 -20.39
N GLU A 60 0.90 -3.72 -20.64
CA GLU A 60 0.68 -2.65 -19.66
C GLU A 60 -0.70 -1.99 -19.79
N LEU A 61 -1.61 -2.56 -20.59
CA LEU A 61 -2.99 -2.10 -20.68
C LEU A 61 -3.82 -2.61 -19.50
N THR A 62 -3.43 -2.18 -18.30
CA THR A 62 -4.09 -2.45 -17.03
C THR A 62 -4.80 -1.19 -16.54
N ASP A 63 -5.66 -1.34 -15.53
CA ASP A 63 -6.22 -0.17 -14.85
C ASP A 63 -5.06 0.52 -14.15
N ASN A 64 -4.74 1.73 -14.62
CA ASN A 64 -3.69 2.50 -13.98
C ASN A 64 -4.23 2.87 -12.60
N PRO A 65 -3.58 2.45 -11.51
CA PRO A 65 -4.16 2.62 -10.19
C PRO A 65 -4.50 4.08 -9.99
N SER A 66 -5.76 4.32 -9.67
CA SER A 66 -6.29 5.65 -9.38
C SER A 66 -5.41 6.33 -8.35
N ALA A 67 -5.36 7.66 -8.35
CA ALA A 67 -4.66 8.41 -7.30
C ALA A 67 -5.10 7.96 -5.89
N ARG A 68 -6.37 7.53 -5.76
CA ARG A 68 -6.93 6.94 -4.54
C ARG A 68 -6.31 5.58 -4.21
N GLU A 69 -6.15 4.70 -5.19
CA GLU A 69 -5.58 3.36 -5.00
C GLU A 69 -4.10 3.45 -4.62
N LYS A 70 -3.35 4.37 -5.24
CA LYS A 70 -1.95 4.63 -4.84
C LYS A 70 -1.84 5.17 -3.41
N ALA A 71 -2.78 6.02 -3.00
CA ALA A 71 -2.83 6.51 -1.62
C ALA A 71 -3.12 5.36 -0.64
N LEU A 72 -4.11 4.51 -0.97
CA LEU A 72 -4.44 3.31 -0.20
C LEU A 72 -3.25 2.34 -0.11
N GLU A 73 -2.53 2.09 -1.19
CA GLU A 73 -1.33 1.25 -1.18
C GLU A 73 -0.24 1.80 -0.26
N LYS A 74 -0.07 3.12 -0.21
CA LYS A 74 0.88 3.78 0.70
C LYS A 74 0.45 3.61 2.16
N GLU A 75 -0.84 3.78 2.46
CA GLU A 75 -1.38 3.54 3.80
C GLU A 75 -1.20 2.08 4.22
N VAL A 76 -1.53 1.13 3.35
CA VAL A 76 -1.35 -0.30 3.59
C VAL A 76 0.10 -0.63 3.91
N ARG A 77 1.05 -0.02 3.21
CA ARG A 77 2.49 -0.18 3.48
C ARG A 77 2.86 0.31 4.88
N GLY A 78 2.46 1.53 5.23
CA GLY A 78 2.75 2.10 6.55
C GLY A 78 2.10 1.30 7.69
N LEU A 79 0.89 0.78 7.48
CA LEU A 79 0.22 -0.09 8.45
C LEU A 79 0.98 -1.42 8.62
N LYS A 80 1.45 -2.03 7.54
CA LYS A 80 2.24 -3.28 7.61
C LYS A 80 3.56 -3.08 8.37
N GLU A 81 4.26 -1.98 8.12
CA GLU A 81 5.46 -1.61 8.87
C GLU A 81 5.15 -1.47 10.36
N LYS A 82 4.07 -0.75 10.71
CA LYS A 82 3.67 -0.57 12.10
C LYS A 82 3.28 -1.87 12.79
N VAL A 83 2.62 -2.78 12.09
CA VAL A 83 2.30 -4.13 12.60
C VAL A 83 3.58 -4.91 12.89
N GLY A 84 4.58 -4.82 12.01
CA GLY A 84 5.90 -5.42 12.23
C GLY A 84 6.57 -4.90 13.50
N ASP A 85 6.65 -3.57 13.66
CA ASP A 85 7.23 -2.93 14.84
C ASP A 85 6.55 -3.35 16.14
N LEU A 86 5.21 -3.32 16.16
CA LEU A 86 4.42 -3.68 17.33
C LEU A 86 4.59 -5.17 17.68
N THR A 87 4.70 -6.04 16.68
CA THR A 87 4.95 -7.48 16.91
C THR A 87 6.29 -7.69 17.61
N MET A 88 7.36 -7.02 17.13
CA MET A 88 8.68 -7.10 17.77
C MET A 88 8.67 -6.56 19.20
N GLN A 89 7.95 -5.46 19.46
CA GLN A 89 7.80 -4.89 20.80
C GLN A 89 7.08 -5.84 21.75
N ILE A 90 5.98 -6.46 21.29
CA ILE A 90 5.22 -7.45 22.08
C ILE A 90 6.12 -8.64 22.42
N ASP A 91 6.89 -9.15 21.46
CA ASP A 91 7.80 -10.28 21.69
C ASP A 91 8.91 -9.93 22.69
N LEU A 92 9.44 -8.70 22.63
CA LEU A 92 10.41 -8.23 23.60
C LEU A 92 9.82 -8.12 25.02
N LEU A 93 8.63 -7.52 25.13
CA LEU A 93 7.94 -7.36 26.42
C LEU A 93 7.65 -8.71 27.07
N LYS A 94 7.18 -9.69 26.30
CA LYS A 94 6.96 -11.06 26.79
C LYS A 94 8.25 -11.70 27.32
N LYS A 95 9.38 -11.51 26.62
CA LYS A 95 10.68 -12.02 27.08
C LYS A 95 11.13 -11.35 28.39
N MET A 96 10.93 -10.03 28.51
CA MET A 96 11.25 -9.29 29.73
C MET A 96 10.39 -9.77 30.91
N GLU A 97 9.09 -9.97 30.70
CA GLU A 97 8.19 -10.50 31.73
C GLU A 97 8.65 -11.88 32.23
N ILE A 98 9.00 -12.79 31.31
CA ILE A 98 9.55 -14.11 31.67
C ILE A 98 10.83 -13.97 32.49
N TYR A 99 11.72 -13.06 32.10
CA TYR A 99 12.97 -12.82 32.82
C TYR A 99 12.73 -12.29 34.24
N GLU A 100 11.82 -11.32 34.39
CA GLU A 100 11.44 -10.78 35.71
C GLU A 100 10.82 -11.86 36.60
N GLN A 101 9.91 -12.68 36.06
CA GLN A 101 9.31 -13.78 36.80
C GLN A 101 10.38 -14.79 37.26
N ARG A 102 11.37 -15.08 36.41
CA ARG A 102 12.49 -15.96 36.76
C ARG A 102 13.35 -15.35 37.86
N LEU A 103 13.66 -14.06 37.78
CA LEU A 103 14.45 -13.36 38.79
C LEU A 103 13.74 -13.35 40.15
N LYS A 104 12.43 -13.06 40.19
CA LYS A 104 11.62 -13.13 41.41
C LYS A 104 11.65 -14.53 42.04
N LYS A 105 11.55 -15.60 41.23
CA LYS A 105 11.64 -16.98 41.72
C LYS A 105 13.03 -17.30 42.30
N LEU A 106 14.11 -16.91 41.63
CA LEU A 106 15.48 -17.08 42.14
C LEU A 106 15.70 -16.30 43.45
N ASN A 107 15.13 -15.10 43.54
CA ASN A 107 15.13 -14.30 44.76
C ASN A 107 14.23 -14.88 45.89
N SER A 108 13.48 -15.95 45.61
CA SER A 108 12.68 -16.66 46.62
C SER A 108 13.19 -18.07 46.94
N CYS A 109 13.99 -18.69 46.07
CA CYS A 109 14.47 -20.06 46.27
C CYS A 109 15.92 -20.09 46.81
N ALA A 110 16.07 -20.68 47.98
CA ALA A 110 17.32 -20.88 48.71
C ALA A 110 18.07 -19.60 49.11
N ILE A 111 18.88 -19.72 50.16
CA ILE A 111 19.80 -18.68 50.61
C ILE A 111 20.89 -18.52 49.54
N THR A 112 20.61 -17.68 48.56
CA THR A 112 21.59 -17.17 47.61
C THR A 112 22.17 -15.88 48.17
N GLY A 113 23.38 -15.50 47.75
CA GLY A 113 24.02 -14.25 48.19
C GLY A 113 23.17 -13.00 47.94
N LEU A 114 22.16 -13.09 47.05
CA LEU A 114 21.21 -12.02 46.72
C LEU A 114 20.07 -11.86 47.74
N ASN A 115 19.68 -12.92 48.48
CA ASN A 115 18.56 -12.87 49.44
C ASN A 115 19.02 -12.88 50.90
N TRP A 116 20.34 -12.84 51.13
CA TRP A 116 20.97 -13.03 52.44
C TRP A 116 20.47 -12.06 53.52
N GLU A 117 20.26 -10.78 53.16
CA GLU A 117 19.81 -9.76 54.12
C GLU A 117 18.39 -10.02 54.67
N GLN A 118 17.53 -10.63 53.86
CA GLN A 118 16.15 -10.92 54.25
C GLN A 118 16.08 -11.99 55.34
N PHE A 119 16.97 -12.99 55.30
CA PHE A 119 16.98 -14.11 56.26
C PHE A 119 17.70 -13.78 57.59
N ARG A 120 18.59 -12.77 57.62
CA ARG A 120 19.31 -12.36 58.85
C ARG A 120 18.41 -11.70 59.90
N LYS A 121 17.31 -11.04 59.50
CA LYS A 121 16.40 -10.36 60.44
C LYS A 121 15.56 -11.32 61.32
N GLY A 122 15.58 -12.62 61.04
CA GLY A 122 14.80 -13.63 61.77
C GLY A 122 15.53 -14.35 62.91
N VAL A 123 16.84 -14.14 63.09
CA VAL A 123 17.61 -14.80 64.15
C VAL A 123 17.77 -13.83 65.32
N LYS A 124 17.08 -14.10 66.43
CA LYS A 124 17.18 -13.37 67.71
C LYS A 124 17.44 -14.36 68.83
#